data_AF-A0A3N1WIM6-F1
#
_entry.id   AF-A0A3N1WIM6-F1
#
_cell.length_a   1.000
_cell.length_b   1.000
_cell.length_c   1.000
_cell.angle_alpha   90.00
_cell.angle_beta   90.00
_cell.angle_gamma   90.00
#
_symmetry.space_group_name_H-M   'P 1'
#
loop_
_entity.id
_entity.type
_entity.pdbx_description
1 polymer ?
#
loop_
_entity_poly.entity_id
_entity_poly.type
_entity_poly.pdbx_seq_one_letter_code
_entity_poly.pdbx_strand_id
1 'polypeptide(L)'
;MPITDRRLGLIAVDKQGSNVLFLDPQTFAVERELNAFPPRPHELLILPKQRKAWVPIYGDGIHGDNPHPGHKIAVIDLESRELTGFIDISPLESPHTGRLGSDGYVYMCCENSATILILDPESERMIGHIPLTSYNSHRLTILPSGRKLFTDNEEDATLTVVGLANGRGEVLDNILMPGPINGIAASPLYPYLVATDARRPLLYVVDAQSHRIRQHLPLDGHNKAAQITRFSEDGSLLVVIGDNEPVISLFDATLNPLGQIAVGHKPMDGCFSPDNSQLLIANEDDGTLSVIDLASRQVIATPSVGRGCEVLSYFALN
;
A
#
# COMPACT_ATOMS: atom_id res chain seq x y z
N MET A 1 16.82 -33.10 6.19
CA MET A 1 17.36 -31.78 5.79
C MET A 1 16.17 -30.87 5.57
N PRO A 2 16.04 -29.73 6.26
CA PRO A 2 14.93 -28.85 5.98
C PRO A 2 15.18 -28.26 4.59
N ILE A 3 14.17 -28.38 3.73
CA ILE A 3 14.11 -27.64 2.47
C ILE A 3 14.06 -26.18 2.89
N THR A 4 15.19 -25.49 2.88
CA THR A 4 15.21 -24.03 2.99
C THR A 4 14.38 -23.51 1.83
N ASP A 5 13.25 -22.89 2.18
CA ASP A 5 12.25 -22.42 1.24
C ASP A 5 12.81 -21.28 0.39
N ARG A 6 13.55 -21.64 -0.68
CA ARG A 6 14.13 -20.71 -1.67
C ARG A 6 13.07 -19.93 -2.47
N ARG A 7 11.79 -20.01 -2.07
CA ARG A 7 10.66 -19.44 -2.80
C ARG A 7 10.03 -18.25 -2.12
N LEU A 8 10.21 -18.09 -0.80
CA LEU A 8 9.79 -16.89 -0.08
C LEU A 8 10.91 -15.85 -0.16
N GLY A 9 10.56 -14.61 -0.48
CA GLY A 9 11.46 -13.47 -0.46
C GLY A 9 10.77 -12.25 0.14
N LEU A 10 11.56 -11.24 0.46
CA LEU A 10 11.10 -9.93 0.89
C LEU A 10 11.64 -8.89 -0.09
N ILE A 11 10.79 -7.98 -0.53
CA ILE A 11 11.16 -6.88 -1.43
C ILE A 11 10.71 -5.57 -0.80
N ALA A 12 11.57 -4.54 -0.87
CA ALA A 12 11.32 -3.22 -0.29
C ALA A 12 11.70 -2.12 -1.27
N VAL A 13 10.94 -1.02 -1.26
CA VAL A 13 11.25 0.20 -2.00
C VAL A 13 11.98 1.15 -1.07
N ASP A 14 13.27 1.36 -1.34
CA ASP A 14 14.09 2.37 -0.66
C ASP A 14 14.04 3.68 -1.46
N LYS A 15 13.00 4.44 -1.13
CA LYS A 15 12.64 5.69 -1.79
C LYS A 15 13.76 6.72 -1.73
N GLN A 16 14.35 6.92 -0.56
CA GLN A 16 15.43 7.88 -0.37
C GLN A 16 16.73 7.41 -1.06
N GLY A 17 16.92 6.09 -1.18
CA GLY A 17 17.98 5.47 -1.98
C GLY A 17 17.74 5.49 -3.49
N SER A 18 16.51 5.73 -3.95
CA SER A 18 16.08 5.59 -5.35
C SER A 18 16.37 4.19 -5.90
N ASN A 19 16.08 3.17 -5.10
CA ASN A 19 16.37 1.78 -5.39
C ASN A 19 15.28 0.84 -4.84
N VAL A 20 15.33 -0.41 -5.28
CA VAL A 20 14.51 -1.51 -4.76
C VAL A 20 15.43 -2.58 -4.22
N LEU A 21 15.10 -3.11 -3.06
CA LEU A 21 15.92 -4.05 -2.29
C LEU A 21 15.23 -5.40 -2.25
N PHE A 22 15.98 -6.46 -2.52
CA PHE A 22 15.60 -7.82 -2.14
C PHE A 22 16.31 -8.16 -0.83
N LEU A 23 15.53 -8.60 0.14
CA LEU A 23 15.98 -8.94 1.49
C LEU A 23 15.75 -10.43 1.74
N ASP A 24 16.63 -11.05 2.52
CA ASP A 24 16.39 -12.37 3.07
C ASP A 24 15.20 -12.29 4.05
N PRO A 25 14.15 -13.13 3.90
CA PRO A 25 12.91 -12.98 4.65
C PRO A 25 13.00 -13.35 6.14
N GLN A 26 14.14 -13.91 6.60
CA GLN A 26 14.35 -14.33 8.00
C GLN A 26 15.34 -13.43 8.73
N THR A 27 16.43 -13.07 8.05
CA THR A 27 17.53 -12.27 8.59
C THR A 27 17.42 -10.80 8.24
N PHE A 28 16.59 -10.46 7.23
CA PHE A 28 16.40 -9.12 6.68
C PHE A 28 17.67 -8.51 6.07
N ALA A 29 18.70 -9.32 5.84
CA ALA A 29 19.91 -8.88 5.17
C ALA A 29 19.60 -8.54 3.71
N VAL A 30 20.19 -7.45 3.20
CA VAL A 30 20.09 -7.08 1.79
C VAL A 30 20.82 -8.11 0.94
N GLU A 31 20.08 -8.84 0.10
CA GLU A 31 20.61 -9.84 -0.83
C GLU A 31 20.90 -9.25 -2.21
N ARG A 32 20.10 -8.27 -2.64
CA ARG A 32 20.28 -7.57 -3.92
C ARG A 32 19.71 -6.16 -3.86
N GLU A 33 20.39 -5.23 -4.52
CA GLU A 33 19.92 -3.87 -4.76
C GLU A 33 19.72 -3.65 -6.26
N LEU A 34 18.60 -3.05 -6.63
CA LEU A 34 18.30 -2.58 -7.97
C LEU A 34 18.26 -1.05 -7.95
N ASN A 35 19.17 -0.38 -8.65
CA ASN A 35 19.40 1.07 -8.55
C ASN A 35 19.17 1.83 -9.86
N ALA A 36 18.56 1.19 -10.87
CA ALA A 36 18.27 1.78 -12.16
C ALA A 36 16.85 2.39 -12.22
N PHE A 37 16.41 3.03 -11.13
CA PHE A 37 15.09 3.67 -11.03
C PHE A 37 15.21 5.18 -11.23
N PRO A 38 14.15 5.83 -11.76
CA PRO A 38 13.96 7.25 -11.55
C PRO A 38 13.95 7.61 -10.05
N PRO A 39 14.22 8.87 -9.70
CA PRO A 39 14.20 9.30 -8.31
C PRO A 39 12.87 8.97 -7.62
N ARG A 40 12.96 8.63 -6.33
CA ARG A 40 11.81 8.39 -5.45
C ARG A 40 10.79 7.39 -6.02
N PRO A 41 11.11 6.09 -6.14
CA PRO A 41 10.07 5.08 -6.21
C PRO A 41 9.29 5.05 -4.89
N HIS A 42 7.97 4.83 -4.92
CA HIS A 42 7.12 5.02 -3.73
C HIS A 42 6.18 3.85 -3.39
N GLU A 43 5.81 3.04 -4.37
CA GLU A 43 4.74 2.04 -4.23
C GLU A 43 5.19 0.68 -4.74
N LEU A 44 4.49 -0.37 -4.31
CA LEU A 44 4.85 -1.75 -4.64
C LEU A 44 3.59 -2.60 -4.83
N LEU A 45 3.49 -3.25 -5.98
CA LEU A 45 2.45 -4.25 -6.27
C LEU A 45 3.11 -5.59 -6.61
N ILE A 46 2.79 -6.63 -5.84
CA ILE A 46 3.25 -8.00 -6.09
C ILE A 46 2.23 -8.74 -6.97
N LEU A 47 2.70 -9.33 -8.06
CA LEU A 47 1.94 -10.13 -9.02
C LEU A 47 2.52 -11.55 -9.05
N PRO A 48 2.20 -12.40 -8.06
CA PRO A 48 2.91 -13.66 -7.84
C PRO A 48 2.68 -14.68 -8.96
N LYS A 49 1.49 -14.66 -9.61
CA LYS A 49 1.20 -15.52 -10.76
C LYS A 49 2.12 -15.22 -11.95
N GLN A 50 2.36 -13.94 -12.20
CA GLN A 50 3.24 -13.47 -13.27
C GLN A 50 4.71 -13.44 -12.82
N ARG A 51 5.01 -13.75 -11.55
CA ARG A 51 6.34 -13.66 -10.93
C ARG A 51 6.95 -12.27 -11.06
N LYS A 52 6.11 -11.23 -10.97
CA LYS A 52 6.52 -9.83 -11.13
C LYS A 52 6.22 -9.00 -9.90
N ALA A 53 6.98 -7.93 -9.72
CA ALA A 53 6.60 -6.78 -8.91
C ALA A 53 6.58 -5.54 -9.79
N TRP A 54 5.60 -4.68 -9.57
CA TRP A 54 5.46 -3.39 -10.24
C TRP A 54 5.67 -2.26 -9.24
N VAL A 55 6.49 -1.28 -9.62
CA VAL A 55 6.79 -0.10 -8.81
C VAL A 55 6.38 1.14 -9.61
N PRO A 56 5.23 1.75 -9.29
CA PRO A 56 4.78 3.01 -9.87
C PRO A 56 5.81 4.12 -9.64
N ILE A 57 6.10 4.89 -10.69
CA ILE A 57 6.96 6.06 -10.63
C ILE A 57 6.06 7.29 -10.64
N TYR A 58 5.72 7.75 -9.44
CA TYR A 58 4.77 8.85 -9.20
C TYR A 58 5.24 10.19 -9.77
N GLY A 59 6.54 10.50 -9.65
CA GLY A 59 7.10 11.81 -9.99
C GLY A 59 8.01 12.29 -8.86
N ASP A 60 8.36 13.58 -8.87
CA ASP A 60 9.24 14.17 -7.86
C ASP A 60 8.52 14.99 -6.78
N GLY A 61 7.21 15.21 -6.91
CA GLY A 61 6.40 15.93 -5.94
C GLY A 61 5.82 15.08 -4.81
N ILE A 62 4.76 15.61 -4.21
CA ILE A 62 3.96 14.98 -3.16
C ILE A 62 2.49 14.97 -3.59
N HIS A 63 1.65 14.17 -2.92
CA HIS A 63 0.20 14.19 -3.14
C HIS A 63 -0.37 15.61 -3.07
N GLY A 64 -1.28 15.95 -3.99
CA GLY A 64 -1.85 17.28 -4.18
C GLY A 64 -0.92 18.34 -4.77
N ASP A 65 0.40 18.08 -4.88
CA ASP A 65 1.41 19.01 -5.40
C ASP A 65 2.56 18.27 -6.10
N ASN A 66 2.29 17.79 -7.32
CA ASN A 66 3.25 17.08 -8.16
C ASN A 66 3.49 17.80 -9.51
N PRO A 67 4.43 18.77 -9.57
CA PRO A 67 4.66 19.58 -10.77
C PRO A 67 5.43 18.86 -11.89
N HIS A 68 6.15 17.78 -11.59
CA HIS A 68 6.82 16.93 -12.59
C HIS A 68 6.36 15.48 -12.44
N PRO A 69 5.12 15.20 -12.86
CA PRO A 69 4.55 13.89 -12.65
C PRO A 69 5.22 12.83 -13.52
N GLY A 70 5.41 11.64 -12.95
CA GLY A 70 5.92 10.48 -13.67
C GLY A 70 4.81 9.79 -14.46
N HIS A 71 5.19 8.97 -15.43
CA HIS A 71 4.27 8.26 -16.32
C HIS A 71 4.74 6.82 -16.58
N LYS A 72 5.54 6.28 -15.66
CA LYS A 72 6.15 4.96 -15.80
C LYS A 72 5.82 4.06 -14.63
N ILE A 73 5.79 2.77 -14.89
CA ILE A 73 5.72 1.71 -13.88
C ILE A 73 6.91 0.81 -14.13
N ALA A 74 7.83 0.70 -13.18
CA ALA A 74 8.96 -0.20 -13.27
C ALA A 74 8.49 -1.65 -13.11
N VAL A 75 9.00 -2.54 -13.96
CA VAL A 75 8.69 -3.97 -13.94
C VAL A 75 9.90 -4.74 -13.43
N ILE A 76 9.70 -5.48 -12.35
CA ILE A 76 10.72 -6.29 -11.70
C ILE A 76 10.32 -7.75 -11.82
N ASP A 77 11.21 -8.59 -12.34
CA ASP A 77 11.06 -10.04 -12.30
C ASP A 77 11.54 -10.55 -10.93
N LEU A 78 10.67 -11.24 -10.20
CA LEU A 78 10.91 -11.67 -8.82
C LEU A 78 11.81 -12.89 -8.72
N GLU A 79 11.90 -13.71 -9.77
CA GLU A 79 12.68 -14.95 -9.79
C GLU A 79 14.15 -14.66 -10.06
N SER A 80 14.43 -13.93 -11.15
CA SER A 80 15.76 -13.40 -11.48
C SER A 80 16.17 -12.24 -10.58
N ARG A 81 15.20 -11.56 -9.95
CA ARG A 81 15.40 -10.35 -9.13
C ARG A 81 16.00 -9.20 -9.93
N GLU A 82 15.40 -8.90 -11.09
CA GLU A 82 15.92 -7.91 -12.05
C GLU A 82 14.85 -6.91 -12.47
N LEU A 83 15.26 -5.66 -12.64
CA LEU A 83 14.46 -4.66 -13.36
C LEU A 83 14.46 -5.03 -14.84
N THR A 84 13.33 -5.46 -15.37
CA THR A 84 13.20 -5.96 -16.75
C THR A 84 12.72 -4.90 -17.73
N GLY A 85 12.14 -3.80 -17.24
CA GLY A 85 11.69 -2.69 -18.08
C GLY A 85 10.75 -1.73 -17.37
N PHE A 86 10.05 -0.94 -18.17
CA PHE A 86 9.05 0.01 -17.72
C PHE A 86 7.83 -0.06 -18.62
N ILE A 87 6.63 -0.05 -18.02
CA ILE A 87 5.38 0.22 -18.71
C ILE A 87 5.23 1.75 -18.78
N ASP A 88 5.08 2.29 -19.98
CA ASP A 88 4.76 3.70 -20.20
C ASP A 88 3.24 3.87 -20.27
N ILE A 89 2.69 4.71 -19.40
CA ILE A 89 1.24 4.93 -19.27
C ILE A 89 0.79 6.25 -19.89
N SER A 90 1.68 6.96 -20.59
CA SER A 90 1.37 8.21 -21.28
C SER A 90 0.10 8.09 -22.16
N PRO A 91 -0.77 9.12 -22.18
CA PRO A 91 -0.62 10.44 -21.56
C PRO A 91 -1.07 10.50 -20.09
N LEU A 92 -1.28 9.36 -19.43
CA LEU A 92 -1.61 9.32 -18.00
C LEU A 92 -0.35 9.50 -17.15
N GLU A 93 -0.54 10.11 -15.99
CA GLU A 93 0.53 10.65 -15.15
C GLU A 93 0.23 10.43 -13.65
N SER A 94 1.27 10.48 -12.84
CA SER A 94 1.26 10.24 -11.39
C SER A 94 0.67 8.88 -10.98
N PRO A 95 1.18 7.75 -11.53
CA PRO A 95 0.75 6.44 -11.10
C PRO A 95 1.15 6.22 -9.64
N HIS A 96 0.20 5.80 -8.82
CA HIS A 96 0.43 5.52 -7.40
C HIS A 96 -0.09 4.12 -7.05
N THR A 97 -0.84 3.95 -5.96
CA THR A 97 -1.25 2.62 -5.48
C THR A 97 -1.96 1.81 -6.57
N GLY A 98 -1.46 0.59 -6.82
CA GLY A 98 -2.08 -0.41 -7.67
C GLY A 98 -2.62 -1.61 -6.90
N ARG A 99 -3.70 -2.23 -7.38
CA ARG A 99 -4.22 -3.50 -6.85
C ARG A 99 -4.62 -4.43 -7.99
N LEU A 100 -4.32 -5.72 -7.83
CA LEU A 100 -4.82 -6.76 -8.72
C LEU A 100 -6.29 -7.07 -8.38
N GLY A 101 -7.19 -6.88 -9.35
CA GLY A 101 -8.58 -7.28 -9.25
C GLY A 101 -8.74 -8.80 -9.35
N SER A 102 -9.85 -9.33 -8.83
CA SER A 102 -10.18 -10.76 -8.94
C SER A 102 -10.47 -11.20 -10.37
N ASP A 103 -10.72 -10.25 -11.27
CA ASP A 103 -10.87 -10.44 -12.70
C ASP A 103 -9.52 -10.54 -13.46
N GLY A 104 -8.39 -10.40 -12.75
CA GLY A 104 -7.05 -10.57 -13.30
C GLY A 104 -6.40 -9.30 -13.85
N TYR A 105 -7.08 -8.15 -13.79
CA TYR A 105 -6.52 -6.88 -14.22
C TYR A 105 -5.98 -6.06 -13.05
N VAL A 106 -4.97 -5.24 -13.30
CA VAL A 106 -4.46 -4.29 -12.31
C VAL A 106 -5.19 -2.96 -12.47
N TYR A 107 -5.68 -2.43 -11.35
CA TYR A 107 -6.29 -1.11 -11.24
C TYR A 107 -5.34 -0.21 -10.46
N MET A 108 -5.03 0.98 -10.96
CA MET A 108 -4.03 1.88 -10.37
C MET A 108 -4.48 3.34 -10.42
N CYS A 109 -4.30 4.10 -9.33
CA CYS A 109 -4.57 5.54 -9.34
C CYS A 109 -3.55 6.26 -10.21
N CYS A 110 -4.01 7.26 -10.97
CA CYS A 110 -3.18 8.22 -11.69
C CYS A 110 -3.66 9.62 -11.30
N GLU A 111 -3.00 10.20 -10.28
CA GLU A 111 -3.51 11.33 -9.50
C GLU A 111 -3.72 12.60 -10.35
N ASN A 112 -2.65 13.13 -10.98
CA ASN A 112 -2.73 14.29 -11.87
C ASN A 112 -3.62 14.07 -13.10
N SER A 113 -3.90 12.80 -13.45
CA SER A 113 -4.80 12.45 -14.56
C SER A 113 -6.25 12.23 -14.14
N ALA A 114 -6.57 12.32 -12.84
CA ALA A 114 -7.89 12.06 -12.28
C ALA A 114 -8.52 10.77 -12.81
N THR A 115 -7.80 9.64 -12.74
CA THR A 115 -8.30 8.38 -13.30
C THR A 115 -7.78 7.14 -12.57
N ILE A 116 -8.54 6.05 -12.65
CA ILE A 116 -8.02 4.70 -12.39
C ILE A 116 -7.58 4.08 -13.71
N LEU A 117 -6.28 3.90 -13.90
CA LEU A 117 -5.69 3.13 -14.98
C LEU A 117 -6.00 1.63 -14.83
N ILE A 118 -6.25 0.96 -15.96
CA ILE A 118 -6.46 -0.49 -16.04
C ILE A 118 -5.37 -1.12 -16.92
N LEU A 119 -4.62 -2.06 -16.34
CA LEU A 119 -3.52 -2.77 -16.98
C LEU A 119 -3.80 -4.28 -17.03
N ASP A 120 -3.41 -4.91 -18.13
CA ASP A 120 -3.29 -6.37 -18.22
C ASP A 120 -1.88 -6.79 -17.78
N PRO A 121 -1.74 -7.54 -16.67
CA PRO A 121 -0.42 -7.96 -16.16
C PRO A 121 0.26 -9.03 -17.02
N GLU A 122 -0.46 -9.74 -17.89
CA GLU A 122 0.13 -10.72 -18.80
C GLU A 122 0.83 -10.04 -19.98
N SER A 123 0.13 -9.10 -20.63
CA SER A 123 0.66 -8.37 -21.78
C SER A 123 1.41 -7.09 -21.43
N GLU A 124 1.38 -6.66 -20.17
CA GLU A 124 1.98 -5.41 -19.67
C GLU A 124 1.50 -4.17 -20.41
N ARG A 125 0.20 -4.13 -20.71
CA ARG A 125 -0.41 -3.07 -21.51
C ARG A 125 -1.55 -2.39 -20.79
N MET A 126 -1.65 -1.08 -21.00
CA MET A 126 -2.85 -0.31 -20.70
C MET A 126 -3.98 -0.82 -21.61
N ILE A 127 -5.08 -1.23 -20.99
CA ILE A 127 -6.28 -1.69 -21.70
C ILE A 127 -7.45 -0.72 -21.55
N GLY A 128 -7.35 0.24 -20.64
CA GLY A 128 -8.36 1.27 -20.43
C GLY A 128 -8.07 2.10 -19.19
N HIS A 129 -8.98 3.02 -18.89
CA HIS A 129 -8.96 3.80 -17.67
C HIS A 129 -10.39 4.22 -17.31
N ILE A 130 -10.61 4.57 -16.04
CA ILE A 130 -11.90 4.98 -15.48
C ILE A 130 -11.73 6.43 -15.01
N PRO A 131 -12.34 7.42 -15.69
CA PRO A 131 -12.27 8.80 -15.25
C PRO A 131 -12.87 8.97 -13.85
N LEU A 132 -12.17 9.72 -13.00
CA LEU A 132 -12.59 10.12 -11.67
C LEU A 132 -13.02 11.59 -11.67
N THR A 133 -13.62 12.01 -10.57
CA THR A 133 -14.02 13.41 -10.36
C THR A 133 -13.00 14.25 -9.61
N SER A 134 -11.91 13.63 -9.14
CA SER A 134 -10.87 14.25 -8.31
C SER A 134 -9.49 14.06 -8.92
N TYR A 135 -8.67 15.09 -8.83
CA TYR A 135 -7.24 15.08 -9.19
C TYR A 135 -6.33 14.75 -8.00
N ASN A 136 -6.91 14.32 -6.87
CA ASN A 136 -6.21 14.01 -5.63
C ASN A 136 -6.37 12.53 -5.25
N SER A 137 -6.72 11.67 -6.22
CA SER A 137 -6.84 10.23 -6.01
C SER A 137 -5.46 9.61 -5.76
N HIS A 138 -5.18 9.20 -4.53
CA HIS A 138 -3.81 8.86 -4.14
C HIS A 138 -3.63 7.36 -3.87
N ARG A 139 -4.47 6.76 -3.03
CA ARG A 139 -4.46 5.33 -2.71
C ARG A 139 -5.78 4.67 -3.11
N LEU A 140 -5.75 3.34 -3.24
CA LEU A 140 -6.93 2.55 -3.54
C LEU A 140 -6.93 1.19 -2.81
N THR A 141 -8.15 0.68 -2.59
CA THR A 141 -8.39 -0.68 -2.12
C THR A 141 -9.52 -1.31 -2.92
N ILE A 142 -9.46 -2.62 -3.14
CA ILE A 142 -10.54 -3.41 -3.76
C ILE A 142 -11.20 -4.25 -2.67
N LEU A 143 -12.53 -4.30 -2.66
CA LEU A 143 -13.24 -5.19 -1.74
C LEU A 143 -12.93 -6.66 -2.06
N PRO A 144 -12.96 -7.59 -1.10
CA PRO A 144 -12.73 -9.02 -1.35
C PRO A 144 -13.65 -9.63 -2.42
N SER A 145 -14.88 -9.09 -2.56
CA SER A 145 -15.79 -9.49 -3.65
C SER A 145 -15.26 -9.21 -5.06
N GLY A 146 -14.26 -8.34 -5.20
CA GLY A 146 -13.72 -7.85 -6.47
C GLY A 146 -14.63 -6.90 -7.26
N ARG A 147 -15.85 -6.63 -6.77
CA ARG A 147 -16.87 -5.87 -7.50
C ARG A 147 -16.81 -4.36 -7.30
N LYS A 148 -16.13 -3.90 -6.25
CA LYS A 148 -15.96 -2.48 -5.95
C LYS A 148 -14.52 -2.17 -5.59
N LEU A 149 -14.07 -1.04 -6.08
CA LEU A 149 -12.86 -0.36 -5.70
C LEU A 149 -13.23 0.94 -4.98
N PHE A 150 -12.47 1.29 -3.96
CA PHE A 150 -12.53 2.57 -3.28
C PHE A 150 -11.18 3.26 -3.44
N THR A 151 -11.19 4.53 -3.79
CA THR A 151 -9.99 5.37 -3.81
C THR A 151 -10.22 6.57 -2.92
N ASP A 152 -9.21 6.90 -2.12
CA ASP A 152 -9.20 8.14 -1.36
C ASP A 152 -8.77 9.30 -2.24
N ASN A 153 -9.47 10.42 -2.06
CA ASN A 153 -9.11 11.68 -2.65
C ASN A 153 -8.64 12.58 -1.51
N GLU A 154 -7.35 12.48 -1.21
CA GLU A 154 -6.73 12.86 0.07
C GLU A 154 -7.12 14.28 0.48
N GLU A 155 -6.77 15.29 -0.33
CA GLU A 155 -7.07 16.71 -0.08
C GLU A 155 -8.55 17.06 -0.22
N ASP A 156 -9.29 16.32 -1.06
CA ASP A 156 -10.69 16.61 -1.39
C ASP A 156 -11.67 16.12 -0.31
N ALA A 157 -11.17 15.37 0.68
CA ALA A 157 -11.99 14.80 1.75
C ALA A 157 -13.12 13.91 1.21
N THR A 158 -12.85 13.09 0.19
CA THR A 158 -13.84 12.12 -0.31
C THR A 158 -13.25 10.73 -0.55
N LEU A 159 -14.13 9.73 -0.57
CA LEU A 159 -13.85 8.41 -1.13
C LEU A 159 -14.66 8.22 -2.39
N THR A 160 -14.01 7.99 -3.53
CA THR A 160 -14.74 7.61 -4.75
C THR A 160 -14.95 6.11 -4.79
N VAL A 161 -16.20 5.70 -5.03
CA VAL A 161 -16.60 4.29 -5.18
C VAL A 161 -16.71 3.96 -6.66
N VAL A 162 -15.96 2.95 -7.08
CA VAL A 162 -15.93 2.49 -8.47
C VAL A 162 -16.44 1.07 -8.54
N GLY A 163 -17.44 0.82 -9.39
CA GLY A 163 -17.89 -0.53 -9.72
C GLY A 163 -16.94 -1.17 -10.72
N LEU A 164 -16.54 -2.41 -10.50
CA LEU A 164 -15.62 -3.15 -11.37
C LEU A 164 -16.33 -4.30 -12.08
N ALA A 165 -16.00 -4.50 -13.36
CA ALA A 165 -16.49 -5.60 -14.17
C ALA A 165 -15.54 -5.93 -15.34
N ASN A 166 -14.68 -6.94 -15.15
CA ASN A 166 -13.85 -7.56 -16.20
C ASN A 166 -13.00 -6.54 -17.00
N GLY A 167 -12.10 -5.84 -16.31
CA GLY A 167 -11.20 -4.86 -16.93
C GLY A 167 -11.92 -3.58 -17.37
N ARG A 168 -13.02 -3.25 -16.69
CA ARG A 168 -13.81 -2.02 -16.87
C ARG A 168 -14.34 -1.57 -15.52
N GLY A 169 -14.73 -0.31 -15.43
CA GLY A 169 -15.50 0.17 -14.30
C GLY A 169 -16.14 1.53 -14.53
N GLU A 170 -16.95 1.93 -13.56
CA GLU A 170 -17.67 3.20 -13.56
C GLU A 170 -17.78 3.74 -12.13
N VAL A 171 -17.79 5.07 -11.99
CA VAL A 171 -18.02 5.71 -10.70
C VAL A 171 -19.47 5.50 -10.27
N LEU A 172 -19.66 4.92 -9.09
CA LEU A 172 -20.97 4.63 -8.50
C LEU A 172 -21.38 5.68 -7.46
N ASP A 173 -20.42 6.22 -6.73
CA ASP A 173 -20.67 7.17 -5.64
C ASP A 173 -19.40 7.96 -5.30
N ASN A 174 -19.57 9.08 -4.60
CA ASN A 174 -18.49 9.86 -4.00
C ASN A 174 -18.87 10.22 -2.57
N ILE A 175 -18.27 9.52 -1.61
CA ILE A 175 -18.59 9.64 -0.18
C ILE A 175 -17.87 10.86 0.37
N LEU A 176 -18.63 11.81 0.92
CA LEU A 176 -18.05 12.94 1.64
C LEU A 176 -17.51 12.49 3.00
N MET A 177 -16.23 12.75 3.23
CA MET A 177 -15.57 12.51 4.51
C MET A 177 -15.60 13.80 5.36
N PRO A 178 -15.51 13.71 6.70
CA PRO A 178 -15.51 14.88 7.57
C PRO A 178 -14.26 15.77 7.42
N GLY A 179 -13.23 15.29 6.71
CA GLY A 179 -12.00 15.97 6.38
C GLY A 179 -11.10 15.09 5.50
N PRO A 180 -9.92 15.60 5.11
CA PRO A 180 -8.91 14.85 4.38
C PRO A 180 -8.54 13.54 5.05
N ILE A 181 -8.15 12.57 4.25
CA ILE A 181 -7.82 11.20 4.67
C ILE A 181 -6.51 10.76 4.02
N ASN A 182 -5.66 9.99 4.72
CA ASN A 182 -4.35 9.60 4.19
C ASN A 182 -4.30 8.15 3.70
N GLY A 183 -4.94 7.23 4.42
CA GLY A 183 -4.82 5.80 4.16
C GLY A 183 -6.17 5.08 4.18
N ILE A 184 -6.32 4.08 3.31
CA ILE A 184 -7.52 3.25 3.22
C ILE A 184 -7.19 1.76 3.13
N ALA A 185 -8.03 0.93 3.76
CA ALA A 185 -7.98 -0.52 3.64
C ALA A 185 -9.37 -1.15 3.73
N ALA A 186 -9.70 -2.04 2.78
CA ALA A 186 -10.91 -2.86 2.86
C ALA A 186 -10.71 -4.03 3.82
N SER A 187 -11.70 -4.33 4.66
CA SER A 187 -11.66 -5.51 5.51
C SER A 187 -11.78 -6.80 4.67
N PRO A 188 -10.90 -7.80 4.89
CA PRO A 188 -11.04 -9.11 4.25
C PRO A 188 -12.27 -9.89 4.72
N LEU A 189 -12.74 -9.63 5.95
CA LEU A 189 -13.77 -10.42 6.62
C LEU A 189 -15.16 -9.78 6.62
N TYR A 190 -15.23 -8.45 6.52
CA TYR A 190 -16.46 -7.70 6.72
C TYR A 190 -16.69 -6.69 5.60
N PRO A 191 -17.95 -6.32 5.30
CA PRO A 191 -18.28 -5.40 4.21
C PRO A 191 -18.06 -3.92 4.58
N TYR A 192 -16.88 -3.59 5.12
CA TYR A 192 -16.48 -2.23 5.43
C TYR A 192 -15.03 -1.96 5.00
N LEU A 193 -14.69 -0.69 4.90
CA LEU A 193 -13.31 -0.22 4.81
C LEU A 193 -13.00 0.71 5.99
N VAL A 194 -11.72 0.81 6.33
CA VAL A 194 -11.19 1.76 7.30
C VAL A 194 -10.42 2.83 6.54
N ALA A 195 -10.69 4.09 6.85
CA ALA A 195 -9.94 5.24 6.37
C ALA A 195 -9.29 5.97 7.56
N THR A 196 -8.06 6.48 7.42
CA THR A 196 -7.40 7.31 8.44
C THR A 196 -7.75 8.78 8.23
N ASP A 197 -8.06 9.52 9.30
CA ASP A 197 -8.18 10.98 9.26
C ASP A 197 -6.78 11.60 9.15
N ALA A 198 -6.57 12.48 8.17
CA ALA A 198 -5.29 13.13 7.89
C ALA A 198 -4.88 14.21 8.90
N ARG A 199 -5.80 14.63 9.77
CA ARG A 199 -5.62 15.78 10.68
C ARG A 199 -5.68 15.39 12.14
N ARG A 200 -6.28 14.24 12.45
CA ARG A 200 -6.55 13.80 13.83
C ARG A 200 -6.20 12.34 14.01
N PRO A 201 -5.83 11.91 15.24
CA PRO A 201 -5.69 10.50 15.60
C PRO A 201 -7.07 9.80 15.59
N LEU A 202 -7.62 9.54 14.41
CA LEU A 202 -8.98 9.04 14.22
C LEU A 202 -9.07 8.15 12.98
N LEU A 203 -9.87 7.10 13.08
CA LEU A 203 -10.28 6.26 11.95
C LEU A 203 -11.77 6.47 11.63
N TYR A 204 -12.10 6.36 10.36
CA TYR A 204 -13.47 6.22 9.86
C TYR A 204 -13.70 4.79 9.41
N VAL A 205 -14.74 4.15 9.97
CA VAL A 205 -15.24 2.88 9.45
C VAL A 205 -16.39 3.18 8.51
N VAL A 206 -16.21 2.86 7.24
CA VAL A 206 -17.16 3.14 6.16
C VAL A 206 -17.81 1.83 5.73
N ASP A 207 -19.13 1.77 5.80
CA ASP A 207 -19.89 0.63 5.32
C ASP A 207 -19.87 0.60 3.78
N ALA A 208 -19.35 -0.48 3.20
CA ALA A 208 -19.08 -0.57 1.77
C ALA A 208 -20.35 -0.82 0.92
N GLN A 209 -21.48 -1.11 1.55
CA GLN A 209 -22.75 -1.31 0.86
C GLN A 209 -23.60 -0.03 0.84
N SER A 210 -23.77 0.59 2.01
CA SER A 210 -24.57 1.80 2.19
C SER A 210 -23.80 3.09 1.94
N HIS A 211 -22.46 3.02 1.84
CA HIS A 211 -21.55 4.15 1.63
C HIS A 211 -21.65 5.21 2.74
N ARG A 212 -21.88 4.76 3.97
CA ARG A 212 -21.99 5.62 5.14
C ARG A 212 -20.88 5.34 6.13
N ILE A 213 -20.38 6.41 6.76
CA ILE A 213 -19.53 6.30 7.93
C ILE A 213 -20.41 5.78 9.08
N ARG A 214 -20.10 4.59 9.58
CA ARG A 214 -20.86 3.94 10.65
C ARG A 214 -20.20 4.10 12.02
N GLN A 215 -18.91 4.40 12.07
CA GLN A 215 -18.16 4.52 13.30
C GLN A 215 -16.97 5.47 13.11
N HIS A 216 -16.72 6.28 14.13
CA HIS A 216 -15.49 7.04 14.32
C HIS A 216 -14.70 6.33 15.44
N LEU A 217 -13.44 6.00 15.18
CA LEU A 217 -12.62 5.20 16.08
C LEU A 217 -11.39 6.03 16.49
N PRO A 218 -11.35 6.59 17.71
CA PRO A 218 -10.17 7.29 18.21
C PRO A 218 -8.94 6.39 18.20
N LEU A 219 -7.81 6.95 17.79
CA LEU A 219 -6.50 6.31 17.94
C LEU A 219 -5.90 6.75 19.27
N ASP A 220 -6.43 6.21 20.37
CA ASP A 220 -5.96 6.54 21.72
C ASP A 220 -4.44 6.33 21.82
N GLY A 221 -3.74 7.33 22.37
CA GLY A 221 -2.29 7.33 22.51
C GLY A 221 -1.50 7.83 21.29
N HIS A 222 -2.14 8.13 20.17
CA HIS A 222 -1.53 8.91 19.08
C HIS A 222 -1.73 10.41 19.34
N ASN A 223 -0.69 11.19 19.07
CA ASN A 223 -0.74 12.66 19.13
C ASN A 223 -0.94 13.29 17.75
N LYS A 224 -0.71 12.52 16.68
CA LYS A 224 -0.85 12.93 15.29
C LYS A 224 -1.86 12.06 14.54
N ALA A 225 -2.10 12.41 13.28
CA ALA A 225 -2.85 11.58 12.36
C ALA A 225 -2.14 10.23 12.09
N ALA A 226 -2.84 9.33 11.40
CA ALA A 226 -2.26 8.09 10.89
C ALA A 226 -2.13 8.16 9.37
N GLN A 227 -1.04 7.62 8.84
CA GLN A 227 -0.73 7.67 7.43
C GLN A 227 -1.25 6.45 6.67
N ILE A 228 -1.02 5.26 7.21
CA ILE A 228 -1.33 4.00 6.54
C ILE A 228 -2.13 3.08 7.46
N THR A 229 -3.04 2.32 6.87
CA THR A 229 -3.68 1.18 7.53
C THR A 229 -3.66 -0.05 6.63
N ARG A 230 -3.47 -1.23 7.23
CA ARG A 230 -3.36 -2.52 6.54
C ARG A 230 -4.02 -3.62 7.36
N PHE A 231 -4.84 -4.44 6.72
CA PHE A 231 -5.29 -5.71 7.31
C PHE A 231 -4.23 -6.79 7.08
N SER A 232 -4.13 -7.76 8.01
CA SER A 232 -3.52 -9.05 7.70
C SER A 232 -4.33 -9.77 6.61
N GLU A 233 -3.71 -10.68 5.86
CA GLU A 233 -4.37 -11.37 4.73
C GLU A 233 -5.64 -12.11 5.18
N ASP A 234 -5.61 -12.72 6.37
CA ASP A 234 -6.77 -13.39 6.97
C ASP A 234 -7.79 -12.43 7.63
N GLY A 235 -7.50 -11.13 7.66
CA GLY A 235 -8.30 -10.08 8.28
C GLY A 235 -8.40 -10.15 9.81
N SER A 236 -7.62 -11.02 10.47
CA SER A 236 -7.64 -11.18 11.92
C SER A 236 -7.06 -9.97 12.67
N LEU A 237 -6.18 -9.22 12.01
CA LEU A 237 -5.51 -8.03 12.54
C LEU A 237 -5.65 -6.86 11.58
N LEU A 238 -5.69 -5.66 12.17
CA LEU A 238 -5.50 -4.38 11.49
C LEU A 238 -4.33 -3.66 12.15
N VAL A 239 -3.39 -3.18 11.35
CA VAL A 239 -2.39 -2.20 11.79
C VAL A 239 -2.77 -0.82 11.28
N VAL A 240 -2.53 0.17 12.13
CA VAL A 240 -2.58 1.60 11.81
C VAL A 240 -1.23 2.21 12.14
N ILE A 241 -0.62 2.89 11.17
CA ILE A 241 0.73 3.44 11.24
C ILE A 241 0.63 4.95 11.43
N GLY A 242 1.28 5.49 12.47
CA GLY A 242 1.27 6.92 12.77
C GLY A 242 1.96 7.75 11.69
N ASP A 243 1.40 8.92 11.38
CA ASP A 243 1.97 9.86 10.41
C ASP A 243 3.09 10.70 11.07
N ASN A 244 4.34 10.44 10.67
CA ASN A 244 5.53 11.04 11.29
C ASN A 244 5.52 10.93 12.83
N GLU A 245 4.84 9.90 13.36
CA GLU A 245 4.76 9.55 14.78
C GLU A 245 5.28 8.11 14.92
N PRO A 246 6.33 7.86 15.73
CA PRO A 246 7.01 6.57 15.81
C PRO A 246 6.21 5.52 16.62
N VAL A 247 4.95 5.32 16.26
CA VAL A 247 4.01 4.43 16.92
C VAL A 247 3.05 3.81 15.92
N ILE A 248 2.76 2.53 16.12
CA ILE A 248 1.65 1.84 15.46
C ILE A 248 0.58 1.45 16.48
N SER A 249 -0.65 1.29 16.01
CA SER A 249 -1.75 0.67 16.77
C SER A 249 -2.19 -0.62 16.10
N LEU A 250 -2.37 -1.68 16.89
CA LEU A 250 -2.96 -2.94 16.45
C LEU A 250 -4.42 -3.04 16.91
N PHE A 251 -5.26 -3.60 16.05
CA PHE A 251 -6.65 -3.93 16.36
C PHE A 251 -6.96 -5.36 15.95
N ASP A 252 -7.95 -5.98 16.60
CA ASP A 252 -8.51 -7.25 16.14
C ASP A 252 -9.47 -7.06 14.96
N ALA A 253 -9.96 -8.16 14.40
CA ALA A 253 -10.91 -8.17 13.29
C ALA A 253 -12.20 -7.35 13.53
N THR A 254 -12.58 -7.18 14.80
CA THR A 254 -13.77 -6.42 15.22
C THR A 254 -13.43 -4.97 15.59
N LEU A 255 -12.20 -4.54 15.33
CA LEU A 255 -11.66 -3.22 15.61
C LEU A 255 -11.52 -2.89 17.10
N ASN A 256 -11.36 -3.90 17.98
CA ASN A 256 -10.95 -3.62 19.36
C ASN A 256 -9.44 -3.37 19.40
N PRO A 257 -8.96 -2.36 20.14
CA PRO A 257 -7.54 -2.08 20.26
C PRO A 257 -6.83 -3.21 21.01
N LEU A 258 -5.75 -3.71 20.43
CA LEU A 258 -4.86 -4.72 20.99
C LEU A 258 -3.62 -4.11 21.66
N GLY A 259 -3.40 -2.82 21.45
CA GLY A 259 -2.30 -2.06 22.04
C GLY A 259 -1.51 -1.29 20.99
N GLN A 260 -0.56 -0.51 21.49
CA GLN A 260 0.35 0.29 20.69
C GLN A 260 1.76 -0.27 20.78
N ILE A 261 2.55 -0.07 19.73
CA ILE A 261 3.94 -0.51 19.67
C ILE A 261 4.77 0.65 19.15
N ALA A 262 5.78 1.05 19.92
CA ALA A 262 6.76 2.04 19.48
C ALA A 262 7.65 1.43 18.38
N VAL A 263 7.88 2.20 17.33
CA VAL A 263 8.68 1.80 16.15
C VAL A 263 9.75 2.86 15.87
N GLY A 264 10.47 2.76 14.75
CA GLY A 264 11.42 3.78 14.34
C GLY A 264 10.75 5.06 13.85
N HIS A 265 11.56 6.06 13.51
CA HIS A 265 11.09 7.37 13.07
C HIS A 265 10.53 7.32 11.65
N LYS A 266 9.48 8.13 11.45
CA LYS A 266 8.73 8.24 10.20
C LYS A 266 8.35 6.86 9.64
N PRO A 267 7.55 6.09 10.40
CA PRO A 267 7.06 4.82 9.89
C PRO A 267 6.11 5.09 8.72
N MET A 268 6.33 4.42 7.60
CA MET A 268 5.56 4.65 6.37
C MET A 268 4.55 3.52 6.16
N ASP A 269 4.95 2.42 5.50
CA ASP A 269 4.12 1.24 5.30
C ASP A 269 4.67 0.02 6.06
N GLY A 270 3.91 -1.07 6.04
CA GLY A 270 4.27 -2.32 6.65
C GLY A 270 3.58 -3.52 6.01
N CYS A 271 4.11 -4.71 6.27
CA CYS A 271 3.52 -5.97 5.83
C CYS A 271 3.54 -7.03 6.92
N PHE A 272 2.47 -7.81 6.98
CA PHE A 272 2.41 -9.02 7.79
C PHE A 272 3.20 -10.15 7.12
N SER A 273 3.84 -11.01 7.92
CA SER A 273 4.39 -12.26 7.40
C SER A 273 3.25 -13.20 6.95
N PRO A 274 3.48 -14.11 5.99
CA PRO A 274 2.42 -15.00 5.48
C PRO A 274 1.76 -15.88 6.53
N ASP A 275 2.46 -16.18 7.62
CA ASP A 275 1.98 -16.97 8.75
C ASP A 275 1.37 -16.11 9.89
N ASN A 276 1.27 -14.79 9.70
CA ASN A 276 0.82 -13.81 10.69
C ASN A 276 1.57 -13.86 12.03
N SER A 277 2.81 -14.37 12.05
CA SER A 277 3.65 -14.36 13.25
C SER A 277 4.37 -13.03 13.46
N GLN A 278 4.66 -12.31 12.37
CA GLN A 278 5.41 -11.06 12.39
C GLN A 278 4.70 -9.95 11.62
N LEU A 279 5.00 -8.72 12.01
CA LEU A 279 4.69 -7.50 11.28
C LEU A 279 5.99 -6.71 11.08
N LEU A 280 6.26 -6.32 9.84
CA LEU A 280 7.38 -5.44 9.52
C LEU A 280 6.86 -4.04 9.26
N ILE A 281 7.50 -3.02 9.85
CA ILE A 281 7.24 -1.60 9.59
C ILE A 281 8.50 -0.96 9.00
N ALA A 282 8.40 -0.27 7.88
CA ALA A 282 9.52 0.49 7.32
C ALA A 282 9.60 1.88 7.97
N ASN A 283 10.77 2.20 8.52
CA ASN A 283 11.05 3.48 9.17
C ASN A 283 11.90 4.34 8.22
N GLU A 284 11.27 5.24 7.47
CA GLU A 284 11.91 5.94 6.36
C GLU A 284 13.06 6.85 6.83
N ASP A 285 12.89 7.58 7.93
CA ASP A 285 13.93 8.49 8.43
C ASP A 285 15.13 7.75 9.03
N ASP A 286 14.91 6.52 9.53
CA ASP A 286 15.96 5.73 10.17
C ASP A 286 16.68 4.80 9.16
N GLY A 287 16.11 4.54 7.99
CA GLY A 287 16.63 3.53 7.05
C GLY A 287 16.56 2.09 7.59
N THR A 288 15.67 1.84 8.56
CA THR A 288 15.52 0.55 9.26
C THR A 288 14.14 -0.06 9.06
N LEU A 289 14.00 -1.33 9.42
CA LEU A 289 12.70 -1.95 9.70
C LEU A 289 12.48 -2.05 11.21
N SER A 290 11.25 -1.98 11.68
CA SER A 290 10.85 -2.53 12.98
C SER A 290 10.23 -3.91 12.76
N VAL A 291 10.89 -4.96 13.25
CA VAL A 291 10.41 -6.35 13.19
C VAL A 291 9.64 -6.64 14.46
N ILE A 292 8.33 -6.84 14.34
CA ILE A 292 7.42 -7.01 15.47
C ILE A 292 6.96 -8.46 15.56
N ASP A 293 7.15 -9.09 16.71
CA ASP A 293 6.52 -10.37 17.04
C ASP A 293 5.08 -10.13 17.50
N LEU A 294 4.10 -10.70 16.80
CA LEU A 294 2.68 -10.42 17.03
C LEU A 294 2.10 -11.15 18.25
N ALA A 295 2.75 -12.22 18.71
CA ALA A 295 2.34 -12.94 19.91
C ALA A 295 2.64 -12.13 21.18
N SER A 296 3.86 -11.59 21.29
CA SER A 296 4.30 -10.74 22.39
C SER A 296 3.97 -9.26 22.19
N ARG A 297 3.69 -8.84 20.95
CA ARG A 297 3.44 -7.44 20.53
C ARG A 297 4.62 -6.53 20.86
N GLN A 298 5.82 -7.01 20.55
CA GLN A 298 7.07 -6.28 20.81
C GLN A 298 7.95 -6.23 19.56
N VAL A 299 8.68 -5.13 19.42
CA VAL A 299 9.79 -5.05 18.46
C VAL A 299 10.90 -5.98 18.94
N ILE A 300 11.24 -6.98 18.14
CA ILE A 300 12.27 -7.98 18.44
C ILE A 300 13.58 -7.74 17.68
N ALA A 301 13.55 -6.91 16.62
CA ALA A 301 14.74 -6.50 15.88
C ALA A 301 14.51 -5.18 15.12
N THR A 302 15.60 -4.45 14.86
CA THR A 302 15.61 -3.22 14.06
C THR A 302 16.73 -3.21 12.99
N PRO A 303 16.66 -4.08 11.96
CA PRO A 303 17.72 -4.17 10.96
C PRO A 303 17.79 -2.89 10.09
N SER A 304 18.99 -2.43 9.81
CA SER A 304 19.24 -1.43 8.76
C SER A 304 19.16 -2.10 7.39
N VAL A 305 18.34 -1.56 6.49
CA VAL A 305 18.07 -2.17 5.19
C VAL A 305 18.35 -1.23 4.02
N GLY A 306 18.21 0.08 4.20
CA GLY A 306 18.35 1.06 3.12
C GLY A 306 18.61 2.46 3.65
N ARG A 307 18.46 3.46 2.80
CA ARG A 307 18.58 4.88 3.17
C ARG A 307 17.28 5.47 3.67
N GLY A 308 16.15 4.95 3.21
CA GLY A 308 14.81 5.29 3.68
C GLY A 308 13.76 4.49 2.93
N CYS A 309 13.46 3.31 3.48
CA CYS A 309 12.41 2.43 2.96
C CYS A 309 11.03 3.01 3.25
N GLU A 310 10.16 2.98 2.24
CA GLU A 310 8.78 3.46 2.37
C GLU A 310 7.79 2.29 2.42
N VAL A 311 7.92 1.32 1.50
CA VAL A 311 7.04 0.15 1.40
C VAL A 311 7.83 -1.14 1.25
N LEU A 312 7.28 -2.23 1.77
CA LEU A 312 7.84 -3.58 1.67
C LEU A 312 6.74 -4.63 1.62
N SER A 313 7.05 -5.77 1.02
CA SER A 313 6.11 -6.89 0.93
C SER A 313 6.85 -8.22 0.81
N TYR A 314 6.31 -9.25 1.46
CA TYR A 314 6.71 -10.62 1.19
C TYR A 314 6.19 -11.06 -0.18
N PHE A 315 6.95 -11.89 -0.88
CA PHE A 315 6.50 -12.56 -2.10
C PHE A 315 6.89 -14.04 -2.06
N ALA A 316 6.04 -14.88 -2.65
CA ALA A 316 6.31 -16.31 -2.79
C ALA A 316 6.24 -16.73 -4.26
N LEU A 317 7.20 -17.52 -4.71
CA LEU A 317 7.24 -18.09 -6.05
C LEU A 317 6.80 -19.55 -6.04
N ASN A 318 5.76 -19.87 -6.79
CA ASN A 318 5.26 -21.25 -6.94
C ASN A 318 6.11 -22.09 -7.90
#